data_AF-A0A7X4GL14-F1
#
_entry.id   AF-A0A7X4GL14-F1
#
_cell.length_a   1.000
_cell.length_b   1.000
_cell.length_c   1.000
_cell.angle_alpha   90.00
_cell.angle_beta   90.00
_cell.angle_gamma   90.00
#
_symmetry.space_group_name_H-M   'P 1'
#
loop_
_entity.id
_entity.type
_entity.pdbx_description
1 polymer ?
#
loop_
_entity_poly.entity_id
_entity_poly.type
_entity_poly.pdbx_seq_one_letter_code
_entity_poly.pdbx_strand_id
1 'polypeptide(L)'
;MNVIPPISITDAILTSSPVPEGVPTAYATGTTYAAGALVSVTGANGAFDCFASKKGGNVGNAPASSPAWWVFAGTTYNVYAAGATYALGWRVIDPASHQVYQSLMSGNVGNPLSDGEKWFLVGATNRWAMFDLLRNTRTIFGGTLSVVLTPVKRVSAIALLGLAATSVAVTVEVAGVVAYSKTVNLIRRDVRKWSEYLRRGFRTKESLALFDLPPYSNATITVAISNAFGNTECGSCVVGMAEYLGGVRYSAESDVLNFSKVKRDDDGNSELQPKPNIPKANLIVETDKSLIERLRQIRRDLDAKPVVWSGLDDSDHEYFEALLILGIYKRFAINLEKTITVTTLELEEV
;
A
#
# COMPACT_ATOMS: atom_id res chain seq x y z
N MET A 1 -14.70 10.87 12.72
CA MET A 1 -14.34 10.57 11.33
C MET A 1 -13.35 11.59 10.80
N ASN A 2 -12.22 11.07 10.32
CA ASN A 2 -11.21 11.82 9.60
C ASN A 2 -11.09 11.26 8.18
N VAL A 3 -10.67 12.10 7.25
CA VAL A 3 -10.23 11.68 5.92
C VAL A 3 -8.80 12.11 5.69
N ILE A 4 -8.05 11.30 4.94
CA ILE A 4 -6.67 11.60 4.54
C ILE A 4 -6.65 11.74 3.02
N PRO A 5 -6.82 12.97 2.49
CA PRO A 5 -6.59 13.25 1.09
C PRO A 5 -5.12 12.95 0.77
N PRO A 6 -4.82 12.04 -0.17
CA PRO A 6 -3.46 11.65 -0.45
C PRO A 6 -2.68 12.81 -1.07
N ILE A 7 -1.41 12.99 -0.65
CA ILE A 7 -0.43 13.66 -1.50
C ILE A 7 0.14 12.64 -2.49
N SER A 8 0.30 13.03 -3.75
CA SER A 8 0.97 12.18 -4.74
C SER A 8 2.43 12.00 -4.35
N ILE A 9 2.88 10.76 -4.22
CA ILE A 9 4.28 10.43 -3.97
C ILE A 9 5.01 10.42 -5.31
N THR A 10 6.07 11.20 -5.41
CA THR A 10 6.94 11.35 -6.59
C THR A 10 8.38 11.02 -6.21
N ASP A 11 9.28 10.92 -7.19
CA ASP A 11 10.72 10.72 -6.94
C ASP A 11 11.31 11.76 -5.98
N ALA A 12 10.78 12.99 -5.98
CA ALA A 12 11.24 14.05 -5.10
C ALA A 12 10.78 13.86 -3.64
N ILE A 13 9.73 13.07 -3.41
CA ILE A 13 9.17 12.82 -2.08
C ILE A 13 9.69 11.49 -1.53
N LEU A 14 9.75 10.43 -2.34
CA LEU A 14 10.30 9.14 -1.95
C LEU A 14 11.84 9.18 -2.02
N THR A 15 12.49 9.55 -0.92
CA THR A 15 13.95 9.74 -0.89
C THR A 15 14.74 8.50 -0.51
N SER A 16 14.10 7.49 0.08
CA SER A 16 14.74 6.20 0.36
C SER A 16 13.74 5.05 0.40
N SER A 17 14.16 3.90 -0.15
CA SER A 17 13.46 2.61 -0.03
C SER A 17 14.47 1.47 -0.23
N PRO A 18 14.40 0.37 0.55
CA PRO A 18 15.27 -0.79 0.38
C PRO A 18 14.86 -1.67 -0.81
N VAL A 19 13.69 -1.44 -1.40
CA VAL A 19 13.18 -2.21 -2.54
C VAL A 19 13.85 -1.68 -3.81
N PRO A 20 14.52 -2.51 -4.61
CA PRO A 20 15.06 -2.10 -5.90
C PRO A 20 13.93 -1.81 -6.88
N GLU A 21 14.09 -0.74 -7.65
CA GLU A 21 13.22 -0.48 -8.80
C GLU A 21 13.82 -1.01 -10.09
N GLY A 22 15.08 -0.70 -10.37
CA GLY A 22 15.82 -1.26 -11.50
C GLY A 22 16.65 -2.49 -11.11
N VAL A 23 17.17 -3.20 -12.10
CA VAL A 23 18.03 -4.37 -11.92
C VAL A 23 19.37 -3.94 -11.30
N PRO A 24 19.70 -4.34 -10.05
CA PRO A 24 21.01 -4.11 -9.47
C PRO A 24 22.07 -4.99 -10.15
N THR A 25 23.35 -4.72 -9.88
CA THR A 25 24.46 -5.52 -10.43
C THR A 25 24.29 -7.01 -10.13
N ALA A 26 24.59 -7.85 -11.12
CA ALA A 26 24.52 -9.30 -10.96
C ALA A 26 25.45 -9.77 -9.83
N TYR A 27 25.00 -10.76 -9.06
CA TYR A 27 25.84 -11.37 -8.03
C TYR A 27 27.13 -11.95 -8.64
N ALA A 28 28.26 -11.61 -8.04
CA ALA A 28 29.58 -12.17 -8.31
C ALA A 28 30.21 -12.75 -7.03
N THR A 29 30.73 -13.98 -7.12
CA THR A 29 31.26 -14.76 -5.99
C THR A 29 32.48 -14.13 -5.31
N GLY A 30 33.35 -13.45 -6.07
CA GLY A 30 34.58 -12.84 -5.56
C GLY A 30 34.40 -11.44 -4.97
N THR A 31 33.21 -10.85 -5.06
CA THR A 31 32.94 -9.49 -4.59
C THR A 31 32.59 -9.49 -3.11
N THR A 32 33.06 -8.48 -2.38
CA THR A 32 32.67 -8.21 -1.00
C THR A 32 31.50 -7.25 -0.95
N TYR A 33 30.39 -7.66 -0.37
CA TYR A 33 29.19 -6.83 -0.25
C TYR A 33 29.06 -6.22 1.15
N ALA A 34 28.69 -4.95 1.22
CA ALA A 34 28.28 -4.26 2.43
C ALA A 34 26.86 -4.67 2.85
N ALA A 35 26.49 -4.43 4.11
CA ALA A 35 25.11 -4.61 4.55
C ALA A 35 24.18 -3.70 3.74
N GLY A 36 23.03 -4.23 3.31
CA GLY A 36 22.07 -3.54 2.45
C GLY A 36 22.44 -3.51 0.96
N ALA A 37 23.63 -3.95 0.56
CA ALA A 37 24.01 -3.99 -0.85
C ALA A 37 23.08 -4.91 -1.65
N LEU A 38 22.57 -4.40 -2.77
CA LEU A 38 21.64 -5.09 -3.64
C LEU A 38 22.37 -5.83 -4.76
N VAL A 39 21.96 -7.06 -5.05
CA VAL A 39 22.41 -7.87 -6.18
C VAL A 39 21.23 -8.49 -6.91
N SER A 40 21.41 -8.86 -8.16
CA SER A 40 20.41 -9.57 -8.96
C SER A 40 20.84 -10.99 -9.32
N VAL A 41 19.85 -11.86 -9.47
CA VAL A 41 19.95 -13.20 -10.07
C VAL A 41 18.91 -13.27 -11.18
N THR A 42 19.33 -13.70 -12.37
CA THR A 42 18.41 -13.82 -13.53
C THR A 42 17.33 -14.85 -13.27
N GLY A 43 16.08 -14.45 -13.45
CA GLY A 43 14.90 -15.31 -13.41
C GLY A 43 14.34 -15.61 -14.81
N ALA A 44 13.14 -16.17 -14.85
CA ALA A 44 12.43 -16.46 -16.10
C ALA A 44 11.77 -15.20 -16.69
N ASN A 45 11.50 -15.20 -18.00
CA ASN A 45 10.72 -14.16 -18.69
C ASN A 45 11.24 -12.71 -18.48
N GLY A 46 12.56 -12.54 -18.46
CA GLY A 46 13.19 -11.23 -18.24
C GLY A 46 13.12 -10.71 -16.82
N ALA A 47 12.65 -11.52 -15.86
CA ALA A 47 12.65 -11.21 -14.44
C ALA A 47 14.06 -11.29 -13.84
N PHE A 48 14.29 -10.49 -12.80
CA PHE A 48 15.49 -10.54 -11.96
C PHE A 48 15.06 -10.56 -10.50
N ASP A 49 15.41 -11.65 -9.81
CA ASP A 49 15.23 -11.74 -8.38
C ASP A 49 16.35 -10.98 -7.70
N CYS A 50 15.97 -9.99 -6.91
CA CYS A 50 16.90 -9.11 -6.24
C CYS A 50 17.06 -9.52 -4.78
N PHE A 51 18.27 -9.34 -4.26
CA PHE A 51 18.60 -9.69 -2.89
C PHE A 51 19.41 -8.56 -2.24
N ALA A 52 19.08 -8.23 -0.99
CA ALA A 52 19.90 -7.34 -0.18
C ALA A 52 20.78 -8.16 0.77
N SER A 53 22.03 -7.76 0.92
CA SER A 53 22.92 -8.44 1.88
C SER A 53 22.53 -8.08 3.31
N LYS A 54 22.38 -9.10 4.17
CA LYS A 54 22.02 -8.94 5.58
C LYS A 54 23.17 -8.41 6.43
N LYS A 55 24.43 -8.59 6.00
CA LYS A 55 25.64 -8.31 6.79
C LYS A 55 26.74 -7.77 5.88
N GLY A 56 27.57 -6.88 6.43
CA GLY A 56 28.80 -6.46 5.75
C GLY A 56 29.82 -7.60 5.69
N GLY A 57 30.71 -7.54 4.71
CA GLY A 57 31.74 -8.56 4.51
C GLY A 57 31.21 -9.86 3.88
N ASN A 58 30.04 -9.80 3.24
CA ASN A 58 29.47 -10.96 2.57
C ASN A 58 30.29 -11.27 1.30
N VAL A 59 31.00 -12.40 1.30
CA VAL A 59 31.85 -12.87 0.20
C VAL A 59 31.57 -14.35 -0.03
N GLY A 60 31.43 -14.77 -1.29
CA GLY A 60 31.27 -16.19 -1.65
C GLY A 60 29.93 -16.84 -1.32
N ASN A 61 29.03 -16.16 -0.59
CA ASN A 61 27.71 -16.70 -0.25
C ASN A 61 26.73 -16.44 -1.40
N ALA A 62 26.26 -17.48 -2.09
CA ALA A 62 25.29 -17.34 -3.18
C ALA A 62 23.86 -17.07 -2.64
N PRO A 63 23.08 -16.13 -3.24
CA PRO A 63 21.74 -15.79 -2.77
C PRO A 63 20.77 -16.98 -2.62
N ALA A 64 20.77 -17.90 -3.59
CA ALA A 64 19.83 -19.03 -3.62
C ALA A 64 20.06 -20.07 -2.51
N SER A 65 21.27 -20.15 -1.94
CA SER A 65 21.65 -21.17 -0.96
C SER A 65 22.08 -20.61 0.39
N SER A 66 22.14 -19.29 0.54
CA SER A 66 22.67 -18.61 1.73
C SER A 66 21.66 -17.66 2.37
N PRO A 67 20.50 -18.15 2.86
CA PRO A 67 19.44 -17.31 3.43
C PRO A 67 19.86 -16.58 4.71
N ALA A 68 20.97 -17.00 5.36
CA ALA A 68 21.56 -16.28 6.49
C ALA A 68 22.28 -14.97 6.08
N TRP A 69 22.64 -14.83 4.80
CA TRP A 69 23.43 -13.73 4.25
C TRP A 69 22.64 -12.81 3.33
N TRP A 70 21.55 -13.30 2.77
CA TRP A 70 20.71 -12.58 1.82
C TRP A 70 19.27 -12.52 2.28
N VAL A 71 18.61 -11.40 1.97
CA VAL A 71 17.16 -11.25 2.08
C VAL A 71 16.60 -10.96 0.69
N PHE A 72 15.48 -11.59 0.34
CA PHE A 72 14.81 -11.30 -0.92
C PHE A 72 14.28 -9.87 -0.91
N ALA A 73 14.67 -9.07 -1.89
CA ALA A 73 14.33 -7.66 -1.99
C ALA A 73 13.16 -7.38 -2.96
N GLY A 74 12.68 -8.42 -3.66
CA GLY A 74 11.66 -8.33 -4.68
C GLY A 74 12.18 -8.74 -6.06
N THR A 75 11.25 -8.88 -7.00
CA THR A 75 11.56 -9.13 -8.41
C THR A 75 11.43 -7.84 -9.19
N THR A 76 12.36 -7.58 -10.10
CA THR A 76 12.29 -6.46 -11.04
C THR A 76 12.63 -6.90 -12.46
N TYR A 77 12.61 -5.97 -13.41
CA TYR A 77 12.82 -6.19 -14.83
C TYR A 77 13.76 -5.12 -15.39
N ASN A 78 14.34 -5.40 -16.56
CA ASN A 78 15.13 -4.41 -17.27
C ASN A 78 14.27 -3.20 -17.66
N VAL A 79 14.91 -2.03 -17.70
CA VAL A 79 14.31 -0.83 -18.30
C VAL A 79 14.06 -1.11 -19.77
N TYR A 80 12.90 -0.68 -20.27
CA TYR A 80 12.59 -0.78 -21.69
C TYR A 80 13.67 -0.10 -22.55
N ALA A 81 14.21 -0.85 -23.50
CA ALA A 81 15.09 -0.39 -24.56
C ALA A 81 14.50 -0.72 -25.93
N ALA A 82 14.39 0.28 -26.81
CA ALA A 82 13.81 0.12 -28.15
C ALA A 82 14.61 -0.86 -29.04
N GLY A 83 15.93 -0.96 -28.83
CA GLY A 83 16.80 -1.85 -29.60
C GLY A 83 16.85 -3.30 -29.11
N ALA A 84 16.16 -3.63 -28.01
CA ALA A 84 16.13 -4.99 -27.48
C ALA A 84 14.94 -5.79 -28.03
N THR A 85 15.11 -7.12 -28.09
CA THR A 85 14.07 -8.06 -28.52
C THR A 85 13.46 -8.75 -27.32
N TYR A 86 12.15 -8.63 -27.16
CA TYR A 86 11.40 -9.24 -26.05
C TYR A 86 10.56 -10.44 -26.54
N ALA A 87 10.60 -11.54 -25.80
CA ALA A 87 9.72 -12.68 -26.07
C ALA A 87 8.30 -12.44 -25.50
N LEU A 88 7.36 -13.30 -25.88
CA LEU A 88 6.00 -13.28 -25.32
C LEU A 88 6.05 -13.45 -23.80
N GLY A 89 5.32 -12.59 -23.07
CA GLY A 89 5.26 -12.64 -21.61
C GLY A 89 6.47 -12.05 -20.89
N TRP A 90 7.51 -11.60 -21.61
CA TRP A 90 8.60 -10.84 -20.99
C TRP A 90 8.10 -9.52 -20.43
N ARG A 91 8.71 -9.09 -19.33
CA ARG A 91 8.37 -7.83 -18.69
C ARG A 91 9.53 -6.85 -18.71
N VAL A 92 9.19 -5.57 -18.72
CA VAL A 92 10.10 -4.43 -18.64
C VAL A 92 9.51 -3.37 -17.71
N ILE A 93 10.36 -2.48 -17.22
CA ILE A 93 9.93 -1.31 -16.46
C ILE A 93 10.08 -0.01 -17.27
N ASP A 94 9.21 0.94 -16.99
CA ASP A 94 9.41 2.36 -17.28
C ASP A 94 9.64 3.10 -15.97
N PRO A 95 10.89 3.52 -15.67
CA PRO A 95 11.21 4.23 -14.43
C PRO A 95 10.67 5.67 -14.42
N ALA A 96 10.24 6.24 -15.55
CA ALA A 96 9.65 7.58 -15.57
C ALA A 96 8.21 7.61 -15.07
N SER A 97 7.47 6.51 -15.28
CA SER A 97 6.09 6.33 -14.79
C SER A 97 5.99 5.32 -13.64
N HIS A 98 7.11 4.68 -13.28
CA HIS A 98 7.21 3.59 -12.31
C HIS A 98 6.28 2.41 -12.61
N GLN A 99 6.10 2.08 -13.90
CA GLN A 99 5.19 1.03 -14.36
C GLN A 99 5.91 -0.19 -14.92
N VAL A 100 5.26 -1.35 -14.83
CA VAL A 100 5.68 -2.63 -15.41
C VAL A 100 4.79 -2.94 -16.61
N TYR A 101 5.42 -3.29 -17.73
CA TYR A 101 4.73 -3.70 -18.96
C TYR A 101 5.11 -5.12 -19.32
N GLN A 102 4.14 -5.87 -19.86
CA GLN A 102 4.33 -7.23 -20.34
C GLN A 102 4.16 -7.28 -21.86
N SER A 103 5.12 -7.88 -22.55
CA SER A 103 5.05 -8.09 -24.00
C SER A 103 3.95 -9.08 -24.34
N LEU A 104 3.09 -8.71 -25.30
CA LEU A 104 1.98 -9.50 -25.81
C LEU A 104 2.33 -10.27 -27.09
N MET A 105 3.57 -10.18 -27.56
CA MET A 105 4.05 -10.92 -28.73
C MET A 105 5.48 -11.42 -28.57
N SER A 106 5.84 -12.43 -29.35
CA SER A 106 7.23 -12.90 -29.48
C SER A 106 7.99 -12.03 -30.49
N GLY A 107 9.26 -11.74 -30.21
CA GLY A 107 10.09 -10.90 -31.08
C GLY A 107 9.66 -9.42 -31.08
N ASN A 108 9.12 -8.92 -29.96
CA ASN A 108 8.72 -7.53 -29.82
C ASN A 108 9.98 -6.65 -29.82
N VAL A 109 10.15 -5.79 -30.84
CA VAL A 109 11.31 -4.89 -31.02
C VAL A 109 10.81 -3.51 -31.43
N GLY A 110 11.36 -2.45 -30.83
CA GLY A 110 11.10 -1.07 -31.23
C GLY A 110 9.69 -0.53 -30.95
N ASN A 111 8.77 -1.34 -30.43
CA ASN A 111 7.39 -0.91 -30.19
C ASN A 111 7.28 -0.14 -28.86
N PRO A 112 6.68 1.06 -28.85
CA PRO A 112 6.60 1.89 -27.66
C PRO A 112 5.68 1.27 -26.60
N LEU A 113 5.92 1.54 -25.32
CA LEU A 113 5.10 1.01 -24.21
C LEU A 113 3.64 1.50 -24.26
N SER A 114 3.38 2.62 -24.95
CA SER A 114 2.05 3.16 -25.19
C SER A 114 1.25 2.40 -26.26
N ASP A 115 1.84 1.42 -26.95
CA ASP A 115 1.25 0.72 -28.09
C ASP A 115 -0.05 -0.04 -27.73
N GLY A 116 -0.23 -0.50 -26.48
CA GLY A 116 -1.49 -1.08 -25.99
C GLY A 116 -1.90 -2.43 -26.61
N GLU A 117 -1.52 -2.71 -27.85
CA GLU A 117 -1.71 -4.00 -28.53
C GLU A 117 -0.51 -4.92 -28.30
N LYS A 118 0.71 -4.37 -28.26
CA LYS A 118 1.94 -5.16 -28.07
C LYS A 118 2.47 -5.16 -26.65
N TRP A 119 2.02 -4.22 -25.83
CA TRP A 119 2.40 -4.09 -24.42
C TRP A 119 1.17 -3.98 -23.55
N PHE A 120 1.08 -4.85 -22.56
CA PHE A 120 0.06 -4.79 -21.52
C PHE A 120 0.63 -4.13 -20.28
N LEU A 121 -0.04 -3.08 -19.78
CA LEU A 121 0.30 -2.45 -18.50
C LEU A 121 -0.10 -3.39 -17.35
N VAL A 122 0.89 -3.93 -16.64
CA VAL A 122 0.68 -4.82 -15.49
C VAL A 122 0.31 -4.03 -14.24
N GLY A 123 0.99 -2.90 -13.99
CA GLY A 123 0.80 -2.08 -12.79
C GLY A 123 2.08 -1.35 -12.40
N ALA A 124 2.15 -0.85 -11.17
CA ALA A 124 3.36 -0.21 -10.64
C ALA A 124 4.50 -1.22 -10.39
N THR A 125 5.74 -0.75 -10.39
CA THR A 125 6.90 -1.54 -9.94
C THR A 125 6.79 -1.86 -8.45
N ASN A 126 7.45 -2.93 -7.98
CA ASN A 126 7.35 -3.37 -6.57
C ASN A 126 7.65 -2.24 -5.57
N ARG A 127 8.63 -1.38 -5.86
CA ARG A 127 8.96 -0.21 -5.02
C ARG A 127 7.80 0.76 -4.85
N TRP A 128 7.01 0.94 -5.91
CA TRP A 128 5.96 1.96 -6.01
C TRP A 128 4.55 1.40 -5.81
N ALA A 129 4.40 0.07 -5.74
CA ALA A 129 3.13 -0.61 -5.60
C ALA A 129 2.31 -0.15 -4.37
N MET A 130 2.96 0.15 -3.23
CA MET A 130 2.29 0.70 -2.04
C MET A 130 1.75 2.13 -2.21
N PHE A 131 2.06 2.82 -3.31
CA PHE A 131 1.58 4.18 -3.60
C PHE A 131 0.56 4.23 -4.74
N ASP A 132 0.32 3.10 -5.42
CA ASP A 132 -0.73 2.98 -6.43
C ASP A 132 -2.08 2.72 -5.75
N LEU A 133 -2.86 3.78 -5.55
CA LEU A 133 -4.14 3.73 -4.83
C LEU A 133 -5.31 3.22 -5.68
N LEU A 134 -5.10 2.97 -6.97
CA LEU A 134 -6.14 2.51 -7.90
C LEU A 134 -6.08 1.01 -8.16
N ARG A 135 -5.06 0.33 -7.61
CA ARG A 135 -4.85 -1.10 -7.80
C ARG A 135 -4.58 -1.75 -6.46
N ASN A 136 -5.09 -2.96 -6.29
CA ASN A 136 -4.76 -3.82 -5.16
C ASN A 136 -3.38 -4.49 -5.38
N THR A 137 -2.34 -3.68 -5.51
CA THR A 137 -0.94 -4.11 -5.59
C THR A 137 -0.25 -3.94 -4.24
N ARG A 138 0.83 -4.68 -3.99
CA ARG A 138 1.56 -4.62 -2.72
C ARG A 138 3.05 -4.47 -2.98
N THR A 139 3.70 -3.62 -2.21
CA THR A 139 5.16 -3.62 -2.10
C THR A 139 5.56 -4.75 -1.16
N ILE A 140 6.40 -5.66 -1.64
CA ILE A 140 6.86 -6.84 -0.92
C ILE A 140 8.37 -6.73 -0.69
N PHE A 141 8.82 -6.96 0.54
CA PHE A 141 10.24 -6.96 0.90
C PHE A 141 10.51 -8.01 1.98
N GLY A 142 11.55 -8.82 1.85
CA GLY A 142 11.83 -9.94 2.77
C GLY A 142 12.38 -9.55 4.15
N GLY A 143 12.60 -8.25 4.39
CA GLY A 143 13.12 -7.73 5.66
C GLY A 143 12.27 -6.58 6.17
N THR A 144 12.86 -5.69 6.98
CA THR A 144 12.21 -4.44 7.38
C THR A 144 12.08 -3.51 6.18
N LEU A 145 10.86 -3.22 5.77
CA LEU A 145 10.56 -2.23 4.73
C LEU A 145 10.62 -0.83 5.36
N SER A 146 11.75 -0.14 5.17
CA SER A 146 11.97 1.21 5.70
C SER A 146 11.93 2.24 4.58
N VAL A 147 10.83 2.97 4.50
CA VAL A 147 10.61 4.00 3.48
C VAL A 147 10.75 5.38 4.10
N VAL A 148 11.44 6.28 3.40
CA VAL A 148 11.63 7.67 3.82
C VAL A 148 10.91 8.59 2.84
N LEU A 149 10.00 9.40 3.38
CA LEU A 149 9.20 10.39 2.65
C LEU A 149 9.58 11.79 3.11
N THR A 150 9.89 12.69 2.18
CA THR A 150 10.22 14.10 2.44
C THR A 150 9.23 15.03 1.73
N PRO A 151 7.95 15.06 2.15
CA PRO A 151 6.97 15.93 1.54
C PRO A 151 7.32 17.41 1.78
N VAL A 152 7.22 18.23 0.73
CA VAL A 152 7.32 19.70 0.83
C VAL A 152 6.11 20.29 1.56
N LYS A 153 4.96 19.62 1.45
CA LYS A 153 3.71 19.99 2.12
C LYS A 153 3.66 19.46 3.56
N ARG A 154 2.83 20.10 4.37
CA ARG A 154 2.52 19.63 5.73
C ARG A 154 1.71 18.34 5.66
N VAL A 155 2.06 17.39 6.52
CA VAL A 155 1.38 16.10 6.66
C VAL A 155 1.03 15.93 8.13
N SER A 156 -0.24 15.68 8.43
CA SER A 156 -0.72 15.42 9.79
C SER A 156 -1.19 13.99 10.01
N ALA A 157 -1.29 13.20 8.93
CA ALA A 157 -1.74 11.84 9.01
C ALA A 157 -1.04 10.91 8.03
N ILE A 158 -0.96 9.64 8.44
CA ILE A 158 -0.52 8.52 7.63
C ILE A 158 -1.46 7.34 7.85
N ALA A 159 -1.84 6.66 6.77
CA ALA A 159 -2.54 5.39 6.82
C ALA A 159 -1.79 4.35 6.00
N LEU A 160 -1.67 3.17 6.57
CA LEU A 160 -1.09 1.98 5.99
C LEU A 160 -2.19 0.92 5.92
N LEU A 161 -2.44 0.37 4.74
CA LEU A 161 -3.46 -0.67 4.51
C LEU A 161 -2.82 -1.88 3.82
N GLY A 162 -3.44 -3.05 3.97
CA GLY A 162 -2.98 -4.29 3.38
C GLY A 162 -1.61 -4.74 3.93
N LEU A 163 -1.38 -4.55 5.23
CA LEU A 163 -0.14 -4.89 5.89
C LEU A 163 -0.04 -6.40 6.17
N ALA A 164 1.07 -6.99 5.75
CA ALA A 164 1.54 -8.27 6.29
C ALA A 164 2.78 -7.99 7.16
N ALA A 165 2.53 -7.61 8.41
CA ALA A 165 3.57 -7.14 9.34
C ALA A 165 3.20 -7.39 10.80
N THR A 166 4.22 -7.45 11.66
CA THR A 166 4.06 -7.60 13.11
C THR A 166 4.18 -6.28 13.85
N SER A 167 4.89 -5.29 13.28
CA SER A 167 5.04 -3.97 13.88
C SER A 167 5.31 -2.90 12.83
N VAL A 168 4.85 -1.69 13.11
CA VAL A 168 5.17 -0.47 12.33
C VAL A 168 5.75 0.57 13.27
N ALA A 169 6.86 1.18 12.87
CA ALA A 169 7.40 2.37 13.50
C ALA A 169 7.30 3.55 12.53
N VAL A 170 6.70 4.65 12.98
CA VAL A 170 6.63 5.92 12.25
C VAL A 170 7.40 6.96 13.03
N THR A 171 8.34 7.61 12.37
CA THR A 171 9.11 8.73 12.95
C THR A 171 9.00 9.95 12.04
N VAL A 172 8.84 11.12 12.65
CA VAL A 172 8.83 12.41 11.95
C VAL A 172 9.99 13.23 12.49
N GLU A 173 10.90 13.59 11.60
CA GLU A 173 12.08 14.38 11.90
C GLU A 173 11.99 15.74 11.19
N VAL A 174 12.41 16.79 11.88
CA VAL A 174 12.50 18.15 11.33
C VAL A 174 13.90 18.67 11.60
N ALA A 175 14.65 18.94 10.54
CA ALA A 175 16.01 19.48 10.62
C ALA A 175 16.95 18.71 11.58
N GLY A 176 16.94 17.37 11.55
CA GLY A 176 17.80 16.56 12.41
C GLY A 176 17.17 16.13 13.73
N VAL A 177 16.00 16.68 14.11
CA VAL A 177 15.38 16.46 15.42
C VAL A 177 14.09 15.67 15.29
N VAL A 178 13.98 14.57 16.04
CA VAL A 178 12.77 13.75 16.10
C VAL A 178 11.67 14.53 16.82
N ALA A 179 10.65 14.95 16.06
CA ALA A 179 9.48 15.66 16.57
C ALA A 179 8.35 14.70 16.97
N TYR A 180 8.32 13.50 16.39
CA TYR A 180 7.34 12.45 16.68
C TYR A 180 7.95 11.07 16.45
N SER A 181 7.62 10.13 17.33
CA SER A 181 7.99 8.72 17.19
C SER A 181 6.91 7.86 17.79
N LYS A 182 6.35 6.94 17.00
CA LYS A 182 5.33 5.99 17.44
C LYS A 182 5.63 4.62 16.86
N THR A 183 5.66 3.62 17.74
CA THR A 183 5.77 2.21 17.35
C THR A 183 4.49 1.51 17.73
N VAL A 184 3.86 0.85 16.77
CA VAL A 184 2.59 0.13 16.93
C VAL A 184 2.83 -1.36 16.71
N ASN A 185 2.39 -2.16 17.66
CA ASN A 185 2.36 -3.61 17.53
C ASN A 185 1.08 -4.01 16.79
N LEU A 186 1.22 -4.78 15.70
CA LEU A 186 0.11 -5.24 14.88
C LEU A 186 -0.34 -6.66 15.26
N ILE A 187 0.41 -7.39 16.08
CA ILE A 187 0.02 -8.72 16.54
C ILE A 187 -1.22 -8.58 17.40
N ARG A 188 -2.33 -9.19 16.95
CA ARG A 188 -3.56 -9.36 17.73
C ARG A 188 -3.66 -10.79 18.25
N ARG A 189 -4.19 -10.88 19.46
CA ARG A 189 -4.49 -12.14 20.12
C ARG A 189 -5.90 -12.12 20.68
N ASP A 190 -6.84 -12.58 19.88
CA ASP A 190 -8.25 -12.67 20.27
C ASP A 190 -8.52 -14.04 20.88
N VAL A 191 -8.03 -14.25 22.11
CA VAL A 191 -8.24 -15.48 22.87
C VAL A 191 -9.35 -15.25 23.88
N ARG A 192 -10.50 -15.89 23.68
CA ARG A 192 -11.65 -15.79 24.60
C ARG A 192 -11.76 -17.00 25.53
N LYS A 193 -11.06 -18.10 25.21
CA LYS A 193 -11.07 -19.35 25.98
C LYS A 193 -9.67 -19.91 26.15
N TRP A 194 -9.41 -20.62 27.24
CA TRP A 194 -8.10 -21.25 27.51
C TRP A 194 -7.66 -22.22 26.39
N SER A 195 -8.59 -22.93 25.76
CA SER A 195 -8.28 -23.87 24.67
C SER A 195 -7.86 -23.16 23.37
N GLU A 196 -8.34 -21.94 23.15
CA GLU A 196 -7.94 -21.08 22.04
C GLU A 196 -6.52 -20.55 22.24
N TYR A 197 -6.12 -20.30 23.50
CA TYR A 197 -4.77 -19.85 23.84
C TYR A 197 -3.68 -20.78 23.30
N LEU A 198 -3.93 -22.09 23.38
CA LEU A 198 -2.98 -23.14 23.00
C LEU A 198 -3.03 -23.52 21.52
N ARG A 199 -4.11 -23.18 20.80
CA ARG A 199 -4.41 -23.75 19.47
C ARG A 199 -4.61 -22.71 18.36
N ARG A 200 -4.93 -21.45 18.67
CA ARG A 200 -5.11 -20.42 17.63
C ARG A 200 -3.75 -19.84 17.24
N GLY A 201 -3.53 -19.71 15.92
CA GLY A 201 -2.40 -18.95 15.38
C GLY A 201 -2.51 -17.46 15.69
N PHE A 202 -1.38 -16.76 15.62
CA PHE A 202 -1.34 -15.31 15.72
C PHE A 202 -2.05 -14.68 14.52
N ARG A 203 -2.82 -13.62 14.75
CA ARG A 203 -3.35 -12.75 13.69
C ARG A 203 -2.64 -11.41 13.77
N THR A 204 -2.53 -10.73 12.64
CA THR A 204 -2.00 -9.37 12.58
C THR A 204 -3.10 -8.43 12.13
N LYS A 205 -3.08 -7.19 12.60
CA LYS A 205 -3.86 -6.11 12.01
C LYS A 205 -3.33 -5.83 10.61
N GLU A 206 -4.25 -5.64 9.67
CA GLU A 206 -3.92 -5.39 8.27
C GLU A 206 -3.86 -3.89 7.98
N SER A 207 -4.41 -3.05 8.85
CA SER A 207 -4.40 -1.60 8.68
C SER A 207 -3.95 -0.84 9.93
N LEU A 208 -3.40 0.35 9.71
CA LEU A 208 -3.02 1.32 10.72
C LEU A 208 -3.25 2.72 10.18
N ALA A 209 -3.99 3.56 10.90
CA ALA A 209 -4.08 4.99 10.62
C ALA A 209 -3.63 5.81 11.85
N LEU A 210 -2.79 6.81 11.62
CA LEU A 210 -2.31 7.76 12.61
C LEU A 210 -2.70 9.16 12.15
N PHE A 211 -3.38 9.91 13.02
CA PHE A 211 -3.89 11.26 12.74
C PHE A 211 -3.20 12.36 13.58
N ASP A 212 -2.15 11.98 14.31
CA ASP A 212 -1.46 12.78 15.33
C ASP A 212 -0.03 13.17 14.90
N LEU A 213 0.31 13.07 13.61
CA LEU A 213 1.61 13.50 13.12
C LEU A 213 1.69 15.04 13.21
N PRO A 214 2.77 15.62 13.74
CA PRO A 214 2.90 17.06 13.83
C PRO A 214 3.11 17.66 12.42
N PRO A 215 2.25 18.60 11.98
CA PRO A 215 2.21 19.07 10.58
C PRO A 215 3.30 20.11 10.27
N TYR A 216 4.55 19.70 10.31
CA TYR A 216 5.68 20.51 9.89
C TYR A 216 5.84 20.48 8.35
N SER A 217 6.27 21.61 7.79
CA SER A 217 6.72 21.65 6.40
C SER A 217 8.14 21.09 6.31
N ASN A 218 8.48 20.41 5.21
CA ASN A 218 9.79 19.79 4.98
C ASN A 218 10.19 18.79 6.08
N ALA A 219 9.22 18.12 6.69
CA ALA A 219 9.47 17.03 7.61
C ALA A 219 9.94 15.78 6.86
N THR A 220 10.82 15.01 7.48
CA THR A 220 11.23 13.68 7.01
C THR A 220 10.43 12.65 7.78
N ILE A 221 9.57 11.91 7.08
CA ILE A 221 8.73 10.84 7.66
C ILE A 221 9.38 9.51 7.29
N THR A 222 9.84 8.77 8.30
CA THR A 222 10.35 7.41 8.10
C THR A 222 9.33 6.40 8.61
N VAL A 223 8.92 5.51 7.72
CA VAL A 223 8.00 4.40 8.00
C VAL A 223 8.79 3.11 7.93
N ALA A 224 8.94 2.42 9.06
CA ALA A 224 9.61 1.14 9.17
C ALA A 224 8.59 0.05 9.50
N ILE A 225 8.29 -0.79 8.52
CA ILE A 225 7.37 -1.92 8.64
C ILE A 225 8.21 -3.18 8.80
N SER A 226 7.95 -3.96 9.85
CA SER A 226 8.69 -5.19 10.15
C SER A 226 7.76 -6.37 10.33
N ASN A 227 8.16 -7.52 9.79
CA ASN A 227 7.47 -8.78 9.96
C ASN A 227 8.41 -9.84 10.56
N ALA A 228 7.99 -10.49 11.64
CA ALA A 228 8.75 -11.57 12.27
C ALA A 228 8.60 -12.93 11.57
N PHE A 229 7.56 -13.10 10.73
CA PHE A 229 7.13 -14.41 10.23
C PHE A 229 7.16 -14.56 8.70
N GLY A 230 7.85 -13.68 7.99
CA GLY A 230 7.95 -13.76 6.53
C GLY A 230 8.33 -12.43 5.90
N ASN A 231 7.91 -12.24 4.65
CA ASN A 231 8.08 -10.98 3.96
C ASN A 231 7.19 -9.92 4.60
N THR A 232 7.69 -8.70 4.64
CA THR A 232 6.91 -7.51 4.92
C THR A 232 6.17 -7.09 3.65
N GLU A 233 4.87 -6.87 3.77
CA GLU A 233 4.04 -6.37 2.66
C GLU A 233 3.25 -5.13 3.09
N CYS A 234 3.09 -4.19 2.17
CA CYS A 234 2.23 -3.03 2.33
C CYS A 234 1.45 -2.79 1.03
N GLY A 235 0.12 -2.78 1.12
CA GLY A 235 -0.76 -2.54 -0.01
C GLY A 235 -0.93 -1.07 -0.33
N SER A 236 -1.10 -0.23 0.69
CA SER A 236 -1.21 1.22 0.47
C SER A 236 -0.58 2.00 1.60
N CYS A 237 0.19 3.02 1.27
CA CYS A 237 0.76 4.00 2.19
C CYS A 237 0.31 5.39 1.76
N VAL A 238 -0.71 5.89 2.45
CA VAL A 238 -1.33 7.18 2.19
C VAL A 238 -0.87 8.17 3.24
N VAL A 239 -0.21 9.24 2.81
CA VAL A 239 0.13 10.39 3.65
C VAL A 239 -0.65 11.61 3.19
N GLY A 240 -1.03 12.47 4.14
CA GLY A 240 -1.78 13.68 3.82
C GLY A 240 -2.06 14.57 5.02
N MET A 241 -2.75 15.68 4.75
CA MET A 241 -3.30 16.53 5.79
C MET A 241 -4.69 16.01 6.15
N ALA A 242 -4.85 15.45 7.35
CA ALA A 242 -6.15 14.95 7.78
C ALA A 242 -7.19 16.07 7.90
N GLU A 243 -8.38 15.80 7.38
CA GLU A 243 -9.54 16.67 7.46
C GLU A 243 -10.60 16.01 8.36
N TYR A 244 -11.09 16.75 9.36
CA TYR A 244 -12.12 16.26 10.27
C TYR A 244 -13.51 16.54 9.72
N LEU A 245 -14.35 15.50 9.63
CA LEU A 245 -15.72 15.62 9.13
C LEU A 245 -16.77 15.65 10.22
N GLY A 246 -16.48 15.15 11.43
CA GLY A 246 -17.50 15.00 12.49
C GLY A 246 -17.45 13.64 13.18
N GLY A 247 -18.38 13.42 14.11
CA GLY A 247 -18.55 12.14 14.82
C GLY A 247 -19.41 11.18 14.01
N VAL A 248 -19.03 9.90 13.91
CA VAL A 248 -19.87 8.88 13.28
C VAL A 248 -20.96 8.48 14.28
N ARG A 249 -22.23 8.49 13.85
CA ARG A 249 -23.35 8.01 14.66
C ARG A 249 -23.30 6.49 14.84
N TYR A 250 -23.98 6.02 15.87
CA TYR A 250 -24.33 4.60 15.99
C TYR A 250 -25.12 4.11 14.77
N SER A 251 -25.09 2.80 14.53
CA SER A 251 -25.67 2.13 13.35
C SER A 251 -24.95 2.44 12.04
N ALA A 252 -23.64 2.69 12.10
CA ALA A 252 -22.77 2.58 10.93
C ALA A 252 -22.80 1.15 10.37
N GLU A 253 -22.85 1.03 9.05
CA GLU A 253 -22.96 -0.24 8.35
C GLU A 253 -21.68 -0.53 7.58
N SER A 254 -21.10 -1.70 7.84
CA SER A 254 -20.04 -2.31 7.04
C SER A 254 -20.69 -3.36 6.13
N ASP A 255 -20.60 -3.13 4.82
CA ASP A 255 -21.24 -3.91 3.77
C ASP A 255 -20.19 -4.33 2.71
N VAL A 256 -20.57 -5.21 1.79
CA VAL A 256 -19.68 -5.77 0.77
C VAL A 256 -20.44 -6.03 -0.52
N LEU A 257 -19.89 -5.58 -1.64
CA LEU A 257 -20.36 -5.91 -2.98
C LEU A 257 -19.69 -7.19 -3.49
N ASN A 258 -20.50 -8.21 -3.79
CA ASN A 258 -20.02 -9.48 -4.34
C ASN A 258 -20.27 -9.56 -5.85
N PHE A 259 -19.20 -9.68 -6.63
CA PHE A 259 -19.26 -9.77 -8.10
C PHE A 259 -19.17 -11.20 -8.65
N SER A 260 -19.18 -12.21 -7.77
CA SER A 260 -19.11 -13.62 -8.15
C SER A 260 -20.33 -14.02 -8.96
N LYS A 261 -20.11 -14.82 -10.00
CA LYS A 261 -21.19 -15.34 -10.85
C LYS A 261 -21.43 -16.81 -10.52
N VAL A 262 -22.70 -17.20 -10.44
CA VAL A 262 -23.12 -18.60 -10.36
C VAL A 262 -23.78 -18.95 -11.67
N LYS A 263 -23.16 -19.84 -12.44
CA LYS A 263 -23.76 -20.41 -13.65
C LYS A 263 -24.43 -21.73 -13.28
N ARG A 264 -25.65 -21.97 -13.77
CA ARG A 264 -26.33 -23.26 -13.64
C ARG A 264 -26.49 -23.91 -15.00
N ASP A 265 -26.29 -25.22 -15.07
CA ASP A 265 -26.64 -26.02 -16.25
C ASP A 265 -28.09 -26.50 -16.19
N ASP A 266 -28.58 -27.04 -17.30
CA ASP A 266 -29.94 -27.55 -17.43
C ASP A 266 -30.18 -28.82 -16.59
N ASP A 267 -29.10 -29.49 -16.18
CA ASP A 267 -29.11 -30.66 -15.29
C ASP A 267 -29.11 -30.27 -13.79
N GLY A 268 -29.07 -28.98 -13.47
CA GLY A 268 -29.16 -28.45 -12.11
C GLY A 268 -27.83 -28.31 -11.35
N ASN A 269 -26.69 -28.60 -11.97
CA ASN A 269 -25.37 -28.34 -11.39
C ASN A 269 -25.05 -26.84 -11.44
N SER A 270 -24.32 -26.37 -10.43
CA SER A 270 -23.90 -24.97 -10.30
C SER A 270 -22.38 -24.86 -10.38
N GLU A 271 -21.87 -24.01 -11.28
CA GLU A 271 -20.47 -23.60 -11.37
C GLU A 271 -20.32 -22.19 -10.78
N LEU A 272 -19.56 -22.08 -9.67
CA LEU A 272 -19.25 -20.81 -9.03
C LEU A 272 -17.96 -20.23 -9.64
N GLN A 273 -18.05 -19.02 -10.17
CA GLN A 273 -16.91 -18.21 -10.59
C GLN A 273 -16.67 -17.11 -9.54
N PRO A 274 -15.82 -17.37 -8.53
CA PRO A 274 -15.57 -16.42 -7.47
C PRO A 274 -14.85 -15.17 -8.02
N LYS A 275 -15.28 -14.01 -7.56
CA LYS A 275 -14.61 -12.72 -7.79
C LYS A 275 -14.30 -12.06 -6.45
N PRO A 276 -13.26 -11.20 -6.40
CA PRO A 276 -13.01 -10.38 -5.23
C PRO A 276 -14.25 -9.55 -4.88
N ASN A 277 -14.49 -9.46 -3.59
CA ASN A 277 -15.52 -8.63 -3.00
C ASN A 277 -14.98 -7.20 -2.83
N ILE A 278 -15.84 -6.19 -2.98
CA ILE A 278 -15.48 -4.79 -2.76
C ILE A 278 -16.17 -4.29 -1.49
N PRO A 279 -15.42 -3.95 -0.42
CA PRO A 279 -15.95 -3.32 0.77
C PRO A 279 -16.68 -2.02 0.51
N LYS A 280 -17.77 -1.84 1.25
CA LYS A 280 -18.63 -0.66 1.24
C LYS A 280 -18.91 -0.23 2.68
N ALA A 281 -19.00 1.07 2.93
CA ALA A 281 -19.44 1.58 4.22
C ALA A 281 -20.52 2.65 4.04
N ASN A 282 -21.63 2.50 4.78
CA ASN A 282 -22.68 3.52 4.86
C ASN A 282 -22.60 4.18 6.23
N LEU A 283 -22.24 5.47 6.26
CA LEU A 283 -21.97 6.20 7.48
C LEU A 283 -22.87 7.42 7.58
N ILE A 284 -23.32 7.71 8.80
CA ILE A 284 -23.97 8.98 9.14
C ILE A 284 -23.03 9.74 10.07
N VAL A 285 -22.63 10.94 9.67
CA VAL A 285 -21.68 11.79 10.38
C VAL A 285 -22.41 13.03 10.89
N GLU A 286 -22.26 13.30 12.19
CA GLU A 286 -22.73 14.54 12.81
C GLU A 286 -21.61 15.56 12.90
N THR A 287 -21.92 16.77 12.47
CA THR A 287 -20.97 17.88 12.43
C THR A 287 -21.62 19.16 12.94
N ASP A 288 -20.81 20.01 13.56
CA ASP A 288 -21.24 21.38 13.89
C ASP A 288 -21.53 22.17 12.61
N LYS A 289 -22.57 23.03 12.65
CA LYS A 289 -22.97 23.88 11.52
C LYS A 289 -21.85 24.81 11.02
N SER A 290 -20.90 25.16 11.87
CA SER A 290 -19.74 26.00 11.51
C SER A 290 -18.84 25.36 10.46
N LEU A 291 -18.90 24.04 10.28
CA LEU A 291 -18.07 23.29 9.34
C LEU A 291 -18.75 23.02 7.99
N ILE A 292 -19.96 23.53 7.74
CA ILE A 292 -20.73 23.26 6.50
C ILE A 292 -19.92 23.62 5.25
N GLU A 293 -19.34 24.83 5.18
CA GLU A 293 -18.57 25.25 4.01
C GLU A 293 -17.29 24.43 3.83
N ARG A 294 -16.66 24.01 4.93
CA ARG A 294 -15.52 23.08 4.90
C ARG A 294 -15.93 21.72 4.33
N LEU A 295 -17.07 21.16 4.77
CA LEU A 295 -17.58 19.89 4.23
C LEU A 295 -17.92 19.98 2.73
N ARG A 296 -18.50 21.11 2.29
CA ARG A 296 -18.77 21.35 0.86
C ARG A 296 -17.49 21.47 0.05
N GLN A 297 -16.46 22.08 0.60
CA GLN A 297 -15.13 22.15 -0.03
C GLN A 297 -14.49 20.77 -0.11
N ILE A 298 -14.42 20.03 1.00
CA ILE A 298 -13.91 18.66 1.04
C ILE A 298 -14.60 17.80 -0.02
N ARG A 299 -15.93 17.87 -0.13
CA ARG A 299 -16.65 17.12 -1.17
C ARG A 299 -16.13 17.44 -2.58
N ARG A 300 -15.96 18.73 -2.92
CA ARG A 300 -15.44 19.11 -4.25
C ARG A 300 -14.00 18.65 -4.45
N ASP A 301 -13.17 18.76 -3.42
CA ASP A 301 -11.74 18.45 -3.51
C ASP A 301 -11.47 16.95 -3.65
N LEU A 302 -12.34 16.11 -3.07
CA LEU A 302 -12.24 14.65 -3.07
C LEU A 302 -13.04 13.97 -4.18
N ASP A 303 -13.59 14.74 -5.13
CA ASP A 303 -14.40 14.19 -6.22
C ASP A 303 -13.59 13.23 -7.11
N ALA A 304 -14.11 12.01 -7.27
CA ALA A 304 -13.49 10.93 -8.03
C ALA A 304 -12.02 10.61 -7.68
N LYS A 305 -11.59 10.85 -6.43
CA LYS A 305 -10.24 10.54 -5.96
C LYS A 305 -10.26 9.46 -4.88
N PRO A 306 -9.37 8.45 -4.95
CA PRO A 306 -9.20 7.48 -3.86
C PRO A 306 -8.62 8.20 -2.65
N VAL A 307 -9.28 8.06 -1.51
CA VAL A 307 -8.97 8.74 -0.25
C VAL A 307 -9.13 7.74 0.89
N VAL A 308 -8.36 7.88 1.96
CA VAL A 308 -8.60 7.08 3.16
C VAL A 308 -9.69 7.76 3.99
N TRP A 309 -10.78 7.05 4.19
CA TRP A 309 -11.90 7.41 5.05
C TRP A 309 -11.80 6.57 6.31
N SER A 310 -11.74 7.22 7.48
CA SER A 310 -11.68 6.49 8.75
C SER A 310 -12.74 7.02 9.70
N GLY A 311 -13.73 6.17 9.99
CA GLY A 311 -14.80 6.49 10.92
C GLY A 311 -14.31 6.77 12.34
N LEU A 312 -13.22 6.10 12.74
CA LEU A 312 -12.60 6.18 14.06
C LEU A 312 -11.18 6.73 13.96
N ASP A 313 -10.75 7.48 14.97
CA ASP A 313 -9.38 7.95 15.12
C ASP A 313 -8.47 6.93 15.82
N ASP A 314 -9.05 6.02 16.61
CA ASP A 314 -8.33 4.95 17.29
C ASP A 314 -8.26 3.65 16.45
N SER A 315 -7.04 3.36 15.98
CA SER A 315 -6.72 2.11 15.26
C SER A 315 -6.73 0.84 16.12
N ASP A 316 -6.81 0.96 17.45
CA ASP A 316 -6.94 -0.18 18.36
C ASP A 316 -8.39 -0.64 18.53
N HIS A 317 -9.36 0.19 18.19
CA HIS A 317 -10.78 -0.10 18.32
C HIS A 317 -11.22 -1.33 17.50
N GLU A 318 -12.16 -2.12 18.02
CA GLU A 318 -12.61 -3.36 17.37
C GLU A 318 -13.34 -3.10 16.04
N TYR A 319 -14.05 -1.97 15.94
CA TYR A 319 -14.73 -1.52 14.71
C TYR A 319 -13.84 -0.74 13.73
N PHE A 320 -12.53 -0.57 14.01
CA PHE A 320 -11.66 0.25 13.16
C PHE A 320 -11.62 -0.23 11.71
N GLU A 321 -11.30 -1.50 11.48
CA GLU A 321 -11.22 -2.08 10.12
C GLU A 321 -12.57 -2.02 9.39
N ALA A 322 -13.68 -2.18 10.11
CA ALA A 322 -15.02 -2.12 9.53
C ALA A 322 -15.43 -0.71 9.06
N LEU A 323 -14.75 0.33 9.57
CA LEU A 323 -15.02 1.74 9.29
C LEU A 323 -13.85 2.44 8.59
N LEU A 324 -12.87 1.68 8.10
CA LEU A 324 -11.73 2.15 7.33
C LEU A 324 -11.93 1.75 5.87
N ILE A 325 -11.99 2.72 4.97
CA ILE A 325 -12.13 2.50 3.52
C ILE A 325 -11.08 3.33 2.79
N LEU A 326 -10.28 2.70 1.94
CA LEU A 326 -9.50 3.40 0.92
C LEU A 326 -10.30 3.41 -0.38
N GLY A 327 -10.87 4.55 -0.75
CA GLY A 327 -11.68 4.60 -1.95
C GLY A 327 -12.39 5.92 -2.17
N ILE A 328 -13.50 5.86 -2.92
CA ILE A 328 -14.26 7.04 -3.33
C ILE A 328 -15.58 7.14 -2.55
N TYR A 329 -16.10 8.36 -2.42
CA TYR A 329 -17.50 8.52 -2.04
C TYR A 329 -18.39 8.32 -3.28
N LYS A 330 -19.45 7.53 -3.17
CA LYS A 330 -20.52 7.40 -4.17
C LYS A 330 -21.62 8.41 -3.93
N ARG A 331 -21.85 8.71 -2.64
CA ARG A 331 -22.79 9.72 -2.20
C ARG A 331 -22.23 10.47 -1.01
N PHE A 332 -22.34 11.80 -1.07
CA PHE A 332 -22.00 12.70 0.02
C PHE A 332 -23.16 13.69 0.16
N ALA A 333 -24.16 13.38 0.98
CA ALA A 333 -25.32 14.24 1.21
C ALA A 333 -25.12 15.03 2.51
N ILE A 334 -25.30 16.35 2.47
CA ILE A 334 -25.29 17.20 3.68
C ILE A 334 -26.72 17.66 3.92
N ASN A 335 -27.32 17.19 5.01
CA ASN A 335 -28.64 17.60 5.46
C ASN A 335 -28.50 18.75 6.45
N LEU A 336 -29.15 19.87 6.12
CA LEU A 336 -29.10 21.10 6.90
C LEU A 336 -30.20 21.06 7.96
N GLU A 337 -29.91 20.50 9.12
CA GLU A 337 -30.79 20.58 10.29
C GLU A 337 -30.50 21.86 11.09
N LYS A 338 -31.42 22.23 12.00
CA LYS A 338 -31.44 23.56 12.62
C LYS A 338 -30.26 23.82 13.59
N THR A 339 -29.73 22.78 14.22
CA THR A 339 -28.70 22.87 15.28
C THR A 339 -27.43 22.07 14.96
N ILE A 340 -27.57 20.94 14.28
CA ILE A 340 -26.47 20.08 13.83
C ILE A 340 -26.55 19.89 12.32
N THR A 341 -25.45 19.54 11.69
CA THR A 341 -25.42 19.13 10.28
C THR A 341 -25.24 17.62 10.23
N VAL A 342 -26.13 16.93 9.51
CA VAL A 342 -26.06 15.48 9.35
C VAL A 342 -25.59 15.16 7.95
N THR A 343 -24.46 14.49 7.83
CA THR A 343 -23.89 14.07 6.57
C THR A 343 -24.08 12.57 6.36
N THR A 344 -24.70 12.17 5.26
CA THR A 344 -24.77 10.76 4.85
C THR A 344 -23.69 10.49 3.81
N LEU A 345 -22.83 9.50 4.12
CA LEU A 345 -21.73 9.06 3.27
C LEU A 345 -21.97 7.60 2.84
N GLU A 346 -21.86 7.36 1.54
CA GLU A 346 -21.75 6.01 0.98
C GLU A 346 -20.36 5.90 0.35
N LEU A 347 -19.53 5.01 0.90
CA LEU A 347 -18.13 4.83 0.53
C LEU A 347 -17.93 3.47 -0.13
N GLU A 348 -17.08 3.42 -1.15
CA GLU A 348 -16.77 2.21 -1.92
C GLU A 348 -15.25 2.13 -2.11
N GLU A 349 -14.66 0.99 -1.76
CA GLU A 349 -13.24 0.71 -2.00
C GLU A 349 -12.94 0.62 -3.50
N VAL A 350 -11.72 1.00 -3.90
CA VAL A 350 -11.27 1.04 -5.32
C VAL A 350 -10.34 -0.11 -5.66
#